data_AF-I3SXR5-F1
#
_entry.id   AF-I3SXR5-F1
#
_cell.length_a   1.000
_cell.length_b   1.000
_cell.length_c   1.000
_cell.angle_alpha   90.00
_cell.angle_beta   90.00
_cell.angle_gamma   90.00
#
_symmetry.space_group_name_H-M   'P 1'
#
loop_
_entity.id
_entity.type
_entity.pdbx_description
1 polymer ?
#
loop_
_entity_poly.entity_id
_entity_poly.type
_entity_poly.pdbx_seq_one_letter_code
_entity_poly.pdbx_strand_id
1 'polypeptide(L)'
;MNSNSSEKENHVDSTNSDTLSAMVLGISVVFPAALNAAIELNLFDIISKGSSPQNGGFLSASEIASELPTQHHHPDLPNRLERVLRLLASHSLLAASTRSGEDGAGSEVRVYGVSPSGQYFVSEGNRDGYLASFTSFLCHRELFRVWQNFKEAIIDPEIDLFKRVHGTSKFDHFGKDPEMNNVFSRAMSDICSSHMNRIIEIYTGFEGISTC
;
A
#
# COMPACT_ATOMS: atom_id res chain seq x y z
N MET A 1 20.82 50.01 -32.94
CA MET A 1 20.24 49.73 -31.61
C MET A 1 18.74 49.98 -31.69
N ASN A 2 17.94 48.92 -31.79
CA ASN A 2 16.85 48.72 -30.84
C ASN A 2 16.39 47.27 -30.96
N SER A 3 16.64 46.53 -29.88
CA SER A 3 16.40 45.12 -29.71
C SER A 3 14.91 44.87 -29.55
N ASN A 4 14.34 44.00 -30.37
CA ASN A 4 13.05 43.37 -30.07
C ASN A 4 13.35 41.94 -29.59
N SER A 5 13.50 41.79 -28.27
CA SER A 5 13.52 40.50 -27.60
C SER A 5 12.09 39.96 -27.55
N SER A 6 11.81 38.94 -28.35
CA SER A 6 10.61 38.11 -28.16
C SER A 6 10.86 37.18 -26.97
N GLU A 7 10.43 37.59 -25.77
CA GLU A 7 10.18 36.66 -24.68
C GLU A 7 8.99 35.78 -25.09
N LYS A 8 9.28 34.54 -25.48
CA LYS A 8 8.26 33.49 -25.52
C LYS A 8 8.01 33.08 -24.08
N GLU A 9 6.96 33.64 -23.46
CA GLU A 9 6.38 33.05 -22.26
C GLU A 9 5.96 31.61 -22.59
N ASN A 10 6.61 30.65 -21.94
CA ASN A 10 6.19 29.26 -21.95
C ASN A 10 4.87 29.17 -21.18
N HIS A 11 3.75 29.29 -21.90
CA HIS A 11 2.44 28.95 -21.38
C HIS A 11 2.44 27.44 -21.07
N VAL A 12 2.68 27.08 -19.81
CA VAL A 12 2.44 25.71 -19.33
C VAL A 12 0.94 25.49 -19.47
N ASP A 13 0.58 24.63 -20.41
CA ASP A 13 -0.78 24.34 -20.84
C ASP A 13 -1.53 23.61 -19.71
N SER A 14 -2.29 24.35 -18.91
CA SER A 14 -3.00 23.88 -17.70
C SER A 14 -3.99 22.73 -18.00
N THR A 15 -4.55 22.71 -19.21
CA THR A 15 -5.37 21.64 -19.79
C THR A 15 -4.68 20.27 -19.79
N ASN A 16 -3.35 20.21 -19.91
CA ASN A 16 -2.61 18.95 -19.86
C ASN A 16 -2.47 18.40 -18.44
N SER A 17 -2.43 19.27 -17.42
CA SER A 17 -2.35 18.86 -16.01
C SER A 17 -3.67 18.29 -15.49
N ASP A 18 -4.79 18.91 -15.87
CA ASP A 18 -6.12 18.45 -15.46
C ASP A 18 -6.47 17.11 -16.13
N THR A 19 -6.12 16.97 -17.41
CA THR A 19 -6.28 15.72 -18.16
C THR A 19 -5.47 14.58 -17.53
N LEU A 20 -4.22 14.83 -17.17
CA LEU A 20 -3.37 13.84 -16.48
C LEU A 20 -3.95 13.45 -15.12
N SER A 21 -4.42 14.43 -14.35
CA SER A 21 -5.04 14.18 -13.03
C SER A 21 -6.30 13.33 -13.16
N ALA A 22 -7.17 13.65 -14.13
CA ALA A 22 -8.36 12.85 -14.41
C ALA A 22 -8.01 11.42 -14.85
N MET A 23 -6.97 11.24 -15.67
CA MET A 23 -6.49 9.91 -16.06
C MET A 23 -6.01 9.11 -14.85
N VAL A 24 -5.17 9.69 -13.99
CA VAL A 24 -4.65 9.04 -12.78
C VAL A 24 -5.79 8.61 -11.85
N LEU A 25 -6.78 9.49 -11.64
CA LEU A 25 -7.95 9.18 -10.82
C LEU A 25 -8.83 8.09 -11.47
N GLY A 26 -8.99 8.12 -12.80
CA GLY A 26 -9.77 7.14 -13.55
C GLY A 26 -9.18 5.72 -13.51
N ILE A 27 -7.87 5.57 -13.33
CA ILE A 27 -7.19 4.28 -13.15
C ILE A 27 -6.87 3.96 -11.69
N SER A 28 -7.45 4.70 -10.73
CA SER A 28 -7.12 4.60 -9.31
C SER A 28 -7.20 3.18 -8.74
N VAL A 29 -8.04 2.30 -9.31
CA VAL A 29 -8.15 0.88 -8.90
C VAL A 29 -6.84 0.08 -9.03
N VAL A 30 -5.92 0.51 -9.90
CA VAL A 30 -4.65 -0.18 -10.13
C VAL A 30 -3.73 -0.07 -8.92
N PHE A 31 -3.73 1.08 -8.23
CA PHE A 31 -2.85 1.29 -7.08
C PHE A 31 -3.19 0.40 -5.88
N PRO A 32 -4.46 0.34 -5.38
CA PRO A 32 -4.84 -0.59 -4.32
C PRO A 32 -4.54 -2.05 -4.66
N ALA A 33 -4.74 -2.47 -5.92
CA ALA A 33 -4.42 -3.82 -6.36
C ALA A 33 -2.92 -4.12 -6.27
N ALA A 34 -2.07 -3.19 -6.73
CA ALA A 34 -0.62 -3.32 -6.64
C ALA A 34 -0.11 -3.27 -5.19
N LEU A 35 -0.71 -2.41 -4.35
CA LEU A 35 -0.41 -2.33 -2.92
C LEU A 35 -0.78 -3.63 -2.21
N ASN A 36 -1.97 -4.17 -2.46
CA ASN A 36 -2.37 -5.45 -1.87
C ASN A 36 -1.46 -6.60 -2.31
N ALA A 37 -1.06 -6.65 -3.58
CA ALA A 37 -0.09 -7.64 -4.05
C ALA A 37 1.28 -7.50 -3.35
N ALA A 38 1.74 -6.26 -3.11
CA ALA A 38 2.97 -6.02 -2.36
C ALA A 38 2.88 -6.46 -0.89
N ILE A 39 1.71 -6.32 -0.28
CA ILE A 39 1.42 -6.81 1.08
C ILE A 39 1.41 -8.34 1.09
N GLU A 40 0.71 -8.99 0.16
CA GLU A 40 0.65 -10.46 0.06
C GLU A 40 2.01 -11.11 -0.22
N LEU A 41 2.88 -10.40 -0.95
CA LEU A 41 4.27 -10.78 -1.19
C LEU A 41 5.21 -10.42 -0.03
N ASN A 42 4.71 -9.83 1.05
CA ASN A 42 5.47 -9.36 2.22
C ASN A 42 6.62 -8.40 1.86
N LEU A 43 6.46 -7.59 0.80
CA LEU A 43 7.56 -6.75 0.31
C LEU A 43 8.02 -5.72 1.35
N PHE A 44 7.10 -5.15 2.13
CA PHE A 44 7.43 -4.20 3.20
C PHE A 44 8.28 -4.85 4.29
N ASP A 45 7.92 -6.05 4.74
CA ASP A 45 8.67 -6.81 5.73
C ASP A 45 10.04 -7.25 5.21
N ILE A 46 10.11 -7.72 3.96
CA ILE A 46 11.37 -8.10 3.31
C ILE A 46 12.33 -6.91 3.27
N ILE A 47 11.86 -5.74 2.80
CA ILE A 47 12.67 -4.53 2.74
C ILE A 47 13.08 -4.10 4.15
N SER A 48 12.15 -4.08 5.11
CA SER A 48 12.44 -3.68 6.49
C SER A 48 13.49 -4.58 7.15
N LYS A 49 13.43 -5.89 6.94
CA LYS A 49 14.38 -6.86 7.51
C LYS A 49 15.75 -6.84 6.84
N GLY A 50 15.78 -6.70 5.51
CA GLY A 50 17.03 -6.63 4.75
C GLY A 50 17.72 -5.26 4.83
N SER A 51 17.03 -4.23 5.32
CA SER A 51 17.61 -2.91 5.53
C SER A 51 18.68 -2.94 6.62
N SER A 52 19.89 -2.49 6.30
CA SER A 52 20.99 -2.41 7.25
C SER A 52 21.86 -1.16 6.99
N PRO A 53 22.66 -0.72 7.97
CA PRO A 53 23.61 0.38 7.74
C PRO A 53 24.60 0.10 6.59
N GLN A 54 24.87 -1.17 6.28
CA GLN A 54 25.83 -1.60 5.26
C GLN A 54 25.32 -1.37 3.84
N ASN A 55 24.00 -1.52 3.62
CA ASN A 55 23.35 -1.23 2.34
C ASN A 55 22.65 0.14 2.33
N GLY A 56 22.91 0.98 3.33
CA GLY A 56 22.29 2.30 3.49
C GLY A 56 20.81 2.26 3.87
N GLY A 57 20.27 1.08 4.23
CA GLY A 57 18.85 0.88 4.48
C GLY A 57 18.00 0.69 3.22
N PHE A 58 18.63 0.27 2.10
CA PHE A 58 17.94 0.07 0.83
C PHE A 58 18.29 -1.27 0.18
N LEU A 59 17.33 -1.84 -0.55
CA LEU A 59 17.47 -3.07 -1.33
C LEU A 59 17.06 -2.84 -2.79
N SER A 60 17.78 -3.44 -3.73
CA SER A 60 17.42 -3.55 -5.14
C SER A 60 16.26 -4.53 -5.35
N ALA A 61 15.57 -4.43 -6.50
CA ALA A 61 14.52 -5.38 -6.86
C ALA A 61 15.04 -6.83 -6.96
N SER A 62 16.30 -7.05 -7.31
CA SER A 62 16.92 -8.38 -7.33
C SER A 62 17.14 -8.94 -5.94
N GLU A 63 17.61 -8.14 -4.99
CA GLU A 63 17.76 -8.55 -3.58
C GLU A 63 16.39 -8.84 -2.95
N ILE A 64 15.37 -8.03 -3.25
CA ILE A 64 14.01 -8.29 -2.78
C ILE A 64 13.44 -9.57 -3.40
N ALA A 65 13.65 -9.77 -4.71
CA ALA A 65 13.24 -10.99 -5.39
C ALA A 65 13.91 -12.24 -4.78
N SER A 66 15.16 -12.13 -4.32
CA SER A 66 15.88 -13.27 -3.76
C SER A 66 15.42 -13.72 -2.39
N GLU A 67 14.57 -12.94 -1.72
CA GLU A 67 13.94 -13.33 -0.46
C GLU A 67 12.55 -13.99 -0.68
N LEU A 68 12.03 -13.97 -1.92
CA LEU A 68 10.74 -14.56 -2.22
C LEU A 68 10.83 -16.10 -2.39
N PRO A 69 9.87 -16.88 -1.84
CA PRO A 69 9.92 -18.35 -1.87
C PRO A 69 9.94 -18.98 -3.28
N THR A 70 9.43 -18.27 -4.30
CA THR A 70 9.21 -18.79 -5.67
C THR A 70 10.19 -18.25 -6.71
N GLN A 71 11.26 -17.59 -6.26
CA GLN A 71 12.23 -16.87 -7.11
C GLN A 71 12.87 -17.73 -8.22
N HIS A 72 13.19 -19.00 -7.95
CA HIS A 72 14.04 -19.82 -8.84
C HIS A 72 13.37 -20.20 -10.17
N HIS A 73 12.05 -20.00 -10.29
CA HIS A 73 11.29 -20.35 -11.50
C HIS A 73 11.03 -19.14 -12.41
N HIS A 74 11.45 -17.93 -12.04
CA HIS A 74 11.01 -16.69 -12.69
C HIS A 74 12.15 -15.68 -12.89
N PRO A 75 12.98 -15.81 -13.94
CA PRO A 75 14.10 -14.91 -14.20
C PRO A 75 13.69 -13.43 -14.36
N ASP A 76 12.48 -13.17 -14.83
CA ASP A 76 11.94 -11.81 -15.01
C ASP A 76 11.25 -11.23 -13.75
N LEU A 77 11.27 -11.94 -12.62
CA LEU A 77 10.65 -11.46 -11.38
C LEU A 77 11.22 -10.11 -10.90
N PRO A 78 12.54 -9.87 -10.87
CA PRO A 78 13.09 -8.58 -10.48
C PRO A 78 12.54 -7.42 -11.33
N ASN A 79 12.42 -7.59 -12.65
CA ASN A 79 11.88 -6.56 -13.55
C ASN A 79 10.40 -6.24 -13.29
N ARG A 80 9.61 -7.25 -12.90
CA ARG A 80 8.20 -7.05 -12.51
C ARG A 80 8.09 -6.36 -11.16
N LEU A 81 8.92 -6.74 -10.18
CA LEU A 81 8.98 -6.07 -8.88
C LEU A 81 9.42 -4.62 -9.01
N GLU A 82 10.41 -4.32 -9.85
CA GLU A 82 10.88 -2.96 -10.10
C GLU A 82 9.74 -2.00 -10.47
N ARG A 83 8.77 -2.46 -11.27
CA ARG A 83 7.60 -1.66 -11.66
C ARG A 83 6.66 -1.41 -10.48
N VAL A 84 6.45 -2.41 -9.63
CA VAL A 84 5.61 -2.30 -8.43
C VAL A 84 6.28 -1.40 -7.40
N LEU A 85 7.56 -1.62 -7.10
CA LEU A 85 8.35 -0.83 -6.15
C LEU A 85 8.38 0.65 -6.55
N ARG A 86 8.54 0.93 -7.85
CA ARG A 86 8.49 2.31 -8.36
C ARG A 86 7.12 2.96 -8.19
N LEU A 87 6.03 2.21 -8.38
CA LEU A 87 4.67 2.68 -8.13
C LEU A 87 4.43 2.97 -6.64
N LEU A 88 4.93 2.12 -5.75
CA LEU A 88 4.84 2.36 -4.31
C LEU A 88 5.68 3.58 -3.88
N ALA A 89 6.86 3.75 -4.48
CA ALA A 89 7.70 4.91 -4.23
C ALA A 89 7.08 6.22 -4.74
N SER A 90 6.36 6.20 -5.87
CA SER A 90 5.65 7.39 -6.37
C SER A 90 4.48 7.80 -5.49
N HIS A 91 4.00 6.90 -4.62
CA HIS A 91 2.99 7.18 -3.60
C HIS A 91 3.60 7.33 -2.19
N SER A 92 4.92 7.55 -2.13
CA SER A 92 5.67 7.78 -0.88
C SER A 92 5.58 6.65 0.14
N LEU A 93 5.20 5.43 -0.26
CA LEU A 93 5.22 4.26 0.62
C LEU A 93 6.63 3.65 0.70
N LEU A 94 7.45 3.87 -0.32
CA LEU A 94 8.87 3.53 -0.31
C LEU A 94 9.70 4.78 -0.60
N ALA A 95 10.90 4.84 -0.03
CA ALA A 95 11.95 5.74 -0.48
C ALA A 95 12.74 5.04 -1.59
N ALA A 96 13.09 5.78 -2.65
CA ALA A 96 13.93 5.28 -3.73
C ALA A 96 15.27 6.03 -3.75
N SER A 97 16.36 5.31 -3.99
CA SER A 97 17.71 5.84 -4.14
C SER A 97 18.44 5.13 -5.28
N THR A 98 19.65 5.56 -5.60
CA THR A 98 20.55 4.89 -6.55
C THR A 98 21.79 4.38 -5.83
N ARG A 99 22.26 3.21 -6.23
CA ARG A 99 23.49 2.58 -5.74
C ARG A 99 24.34 2.17 -6.94
N SER A 100 25.65 2.40 -6.87
CA SER A 100 26.57 1.91 -7.89
C SER A 100 26.49 0.39 -7.98
N GLY A 101 26.29 -0.14 -9.19
CA GLY A 101 26.27 -1.57 -9.46
C GLY A 101 27.66 -2.20 -9.29
N GLU A 102 27.66 -3.50 -8.97
CA GLU A 102 28.89 -4.28 -8.74
C GLU A 102 29.71 -4.50 -10.02
N ASP A 103 29.09 -4.34 -11.20
CA ASP A 103 29.66 -4.74 -12.49
C ASP A 103 30.73 -3.77 -13.07
N GLY A 104 31.21 -2.80 -12.29
CA GLY A 104 32.35 -1.94 -12.65
C GLY A 104 32.14 -0.98 -13.85
N ALA A 105 31.00 -1.02 -14.53
CA ALA A 105 30.72 -0.27 -15.75
C ALA A 105 29.98 1.07 -15.54
N GLY A 106 29.91 1.58 -14.30
CA GLY A 106 29.14 2.80 -14.01
C GLY A 106 27.62 2.62 -14.12
N SER A 107 27.13 1.38 -14.09
CA SER A 107 25.70 1.09 -14.03
C SER A 107 25.15 1.45 -12.65
N GLU A 108 24.15 2.33 -12.59
CA GLU A 108 23.42 2.63 -11.36
C GLU A 108 22.21 1.71 -11.23
N VAL A 109 22.05 1.10 -10.05
CA VAL A 109 20.90 0.27 -9.70
C VAL A 109 19.99 1.06 -8.78
N ARG A 110 18.67 1.04 -9.05
CA ARG A 110 17.68 1.63 -8.17
C ARG A 110 17.46 0.72 -6.97
N VAL A 111 17.44 1.33 -5.79
CA VAL A 111 17.25 0.64 -4.52
C VAL A 111 16.14 1.30 -3.72
N TYR A 112 15.47 0.51 -2.87
CA TYR A 112 14.23 0.86 -2.19
C TYR A 112 14.34 0.61 -0.68
N GLY A 113 13.84 1.54 0.10
CA GLY A 113 13.73 1.45 1.56
C GLY A 113 12.30 1.77 1.99
N VAL A 114 11.88 1.27 3.16
CA VAL A 114 10.54 1.58 3.69
C VAL A 114 10.51 3.04 4.15
N SER A 115 9.56 3.83 3.66
CA SER A 115 9.37 5.22 4.09
C SER A 115 8.65 5.29 5.45
N PRO A 116 8.60 6.45 6.12
CA PRO A 116 7.79 6.61 7.32
C PRO A 116 6.31 6.22 7.14
N SER A 117 5.71 6.52 5.99
CA SER A 117 4.34 6.10 5.66
C SER A 117 4.26 4.61 5.35
N GLY A 118 5.28 4.04 4.72
CA GLY A 118 5.39 2.61 4.46
C GLY A 118 5.47 1.75 5.72
N GLN A 119 5.97 2.31 6.84
CA GLN A 119 6.10 1.56 8.10
C GLN A 119 4.77 0.99 8.59
N TYR A 120 3.65 1.69 8.35
CA TYR A 120 2.32 1.19 8.73
C TYR A 120 1.86 -0.06 7.97
N PHE A 121 2.62 -0.47 6.95
CA PHE A 121 2.39 -1.69 6.17
C PHE A 121 3.40 -2.82 6.47
N VAL A 122 4.40 -2.58 7.33
CA VAL A 122 5.32 -3.60 7.82
C VAL A 122 4.61 -4.36 8.94
N SER A 123 4.30 -5.64 8.75
CA SER A 123 3.47 -6.41 9.69
C SER A 123 4.29 -7.12 10.77
N GLU A 124 5.53 -7.51 10.49
CA GLU A 124 6.37 -8.25 11.41
C GLU A 124 7.17 -7.33 12.34
N GLY A 125 7.04 -7.55 13.65
CA GLY A 125 7.80 -6.82 14.67
C GLY A 125 7.42 -5.35 14.84
N ASN A 126 6.49 -4.84 14.03
CA ASN A 126 6.02 -3.46 14.11
C ASN A 126 4.61 -3.39 14.73
N ARG A 127 4.49 -2.67 15.85
CA ARG A 127 3.19 -2.42 16.52
C ARG A 127 2.27 -1.50 15.70
N ASP A 128 2.82 -0.77 14.75
CA ASP A 128 2.08 0.18 13.90
C ASP A 128 1.73 -0.41 12.52
N GLY A 129 2.07 -1.67 12.27
CA GLY A 129 1.84 -2.41 11.01
C GLY A 129 0.39 -2.75 10.66
N TYR A 130 -0.60 -2.04 11.18
CA TYR A 130 -2.00 -2.44 11.13
C TYR A 130 -2.68 -2.16 9.78
N LEU A 131 -2.11 -1.31 8.92
CA LEU A 131 -2.73 -0.95 7.65
C LEU A 131 -2.58 -2.06 6.60
N ALA A 132 -1.61 -2.97 6.75
CA ALA A 132 -1.46 -4.11 5.86
C ALA A 132 -2.70 -5.01 5.89
N SER A 133 -3.09 -5.51 7.06
CA SER A 133 -4.25 -6.40 7.20
C SER A 133 -5.57 -5.71 6.85
N PHE A 134 -5.72 -4.42 7.18
CA PHE A 134 -6.90 -3.65 6.79
C PHE A 134 -7.00 -3.40 5.28
N THR A 135 -5.87 -3.13 4.62
CA THR A 135 -5.84 -2.98 3.16
C THR A 135 -6.19 -4.28 2.47
N SER A 136 -5.65 -5.41 2.94
CA SER A 136 -6.02 -6.73 2.44
C SER A 136 -7.49 -7.07 2.65
N PHE A 137 -8.07 -6.67 3.79
CA PHE A 137 -9.52 -6.78 3.99
C PHE A 137 -10.30 -5.98 2.94
N LEU A 138 -9.98 -4.70 2.73
CA LEU A 138 -10.69 -3.86 1.75
C LEU A 138 -10.54 -4.34 0.30
N CYS A 139 -9.39 -4.94 -0.03
CA CYS A 139 -9.10 -5.51 -1.34
C CYS A 139 -9.61 -6.94 -1.52
N HIS A 140 -10.11 -7.58 -0.46
CA HIS A 140 -10.63 -8.94 -0.53
C HIS A 140 -11.79 -9.02 -1.54
N ARG A 141 -11.83 -10.12 -2.30
CA ARG A 141 -12.78 -10.32 -3.42
C ARG A 141 -14.23 -10.02 -3.04
N GLU A 142 -14.66 -10.45 -1.84
CA GLU A 142 -16.04 -10.27 -1.40
C GLU A 142 -16.38 -8.80 -1.12
N LEU A 143 -15.44 -7.98 -0.64
CA LEU A 143 -15.64 -6.53 -0.53
C LEU A 143 -15.50 -5.81 -1.86
N PHE A 144 -14.55 -6.24 -2.70
CA PHE A 144 -14.38 -5.66 -4.03
C PHE A 144 -15.66 -5.73 -4.87
N ARG A 145 -16.38 -6.87 -4.82
CA ARG A 145 -17.70 -7.03 -5.45
C ARG A 145 -18.75 -6.06 -4.93
N VAL A 146 -18.70 -5.69 -3.65
CA VAL A 146 -19.60 -4.68 -3.07
C VAL A 146 -19.30 -3.30 -3.66
N TRP A 147 -18.02 -2.93 -3.73
CA TRP A 147 -17.60 -1.63 -4.28
C TRP A 147 -17.95 -1.46 -5.76
N GLN A 148 -17.96 -2.54 -6.54
CA GLN A 148 -18.41 -2.49 -7.95
C GLN A 148 -19.89 -2.13 -8.12
N ASN A 149 -20.70 -2.26 -7.07
CA ASN A 149 -22.14 -1.98 -7.09
C ASN A 149 -22.50 -0.67 -6.36
N PHE A 150 -21.53 0.20 -6.09
CA PHE A 150 -21.71 1.41 -5.27
C PHE A 150 -22.81 2.36 -5.76
N LYS A 151 -23.12 2.34 -7.07
CA LYS A 151 -24.25 3.10 -7.64
C LYS A 151 -25.58 2.77 -6.96
N GLU A 152 -25.80 1.52 -6.53
CA GLU A 152 -27.05 1.09 -5.91
C GLU A 152 -27.24 1.75 -4.54
N ALA A 153 -26.16 1.90 -3.76
CA ALA A 153 -26.17 2.62 -2.49
C ALA A 153 -26.44 4.13 -2.62
N ILE A 154 -26.21 4.71 -3.79
CA ILE A 154 -26.54 6.12 -4.07
C ILE A 154 -28.02 6.25 -4.44
N ILE A 155 -28.56 5.29 -5.19
CA ILE A 155 -29.94 5.32 -5.70
C ILE A 155 -30.93 4.97 -4.59
N ASP A 156 -30.62 3.96 -3.78
CA ASP A 156 -31.48 3.47 -2.71
C ASP A 156 -30.83 3.75 -1.34
N PRO A 157 -31.33 4.71 -0.56
CA PRO A 157 -30.74 5.07 0.74
C PRO A 157 -30.94 4.00 1.81
N GLU A 158 -31.85 3.05 1.62
CA GLU A 158 -32.15 1.99 2.60
C GLU A 158 -31.44 0.66 2.26
N ILE A 159 -30.69 0.61 1.16
CA ILE A 159 -30.07 -0.63 0.71
C ILE A 159 -28.94 -1.09 1.63
N ASP A 160 -29.03 -2.32 2.11
CA ASP A 160 -27.86 -3.06 2.56
C ASP A 160 -27.13 -3.59 1.32
N LEU A 161 -26.16 -2.81 0.83
CA LEU A 161 -25.42 -3.13 -0.39
C LEU A 161 -24.68 -4.48 -0.28
N PHE A 162 -24.19 -4.84 0.91
CA PHE A 162 -23.52 -6.13 1.10
C PHE A 162 -24.53 -7.26 0.94
N LYS A 163 -25.68 -7.17 1.63
CA LYS A 163 -26.76 -8.16 1.52
C LYS A 163 -27.33 -8.23 0.12
N ARG A 164 -27.39 -7.12 -0.60
CA ARG A 164 -27.82 -7.07 -2.00
C ARG A 164 -26.92 -7.89 -2.92
N VAL A 165 -25.61 -7.77 -2.76
CA VAL A 165 -24.60 -8.45 -3.59
C VAL A 165 -24.46 -9.93 -3.21
N HIS A 166 -24.48 -10.24 -1.92
CA HIS A 166 -24.14 -11.58 -1.41
C HIS A 166 -25.34 -12.39 -0.90
N GLY A 167 -26.54 -11.82 -0.88
CA GLY A 167 -27.78 -12.46 -0.41
C GLY A 167 -27.93 -12.58 1.11
N THR A 168 -26.88 -12.30 1.88
CA THR A 168 -26.85 -12.39 3.35
C THR A 168 -26.20 -11.15 3.96
N SER A 169 -26.50 -10.86 5.23
CA SER A 169 -25.82 -9.77 5.93
C SER A 169 -24.31 -9.98 5.97
N LYS A 170 -23.55 -8.89 6.17
CA LYS A 170 -22.09 -8.92 6.24
C LYS A 170 -21.58 -9.90 7.30
N PHE A 171 -22.12 -9.83 8.51
CA PHE A 171 -21.69 -10.69 9.62
C PHE A 171 -22.09 -12.15 9.41
N ASP A 172 -23.29 -12.43 8.88
CA ASP A 172 -23.69 -13.81 8.57
C ASP A 172 -22.82 -14.43 7.48
N HIS A 173 -22.44 -13.63 6.48
CA HIS A 173 -21.56 -14.08 5.40
C HIS A 173 -20.17 -14.40 5.94
N PHE A 174 -19.58 -13.47 6.70
CA PHE A 174 -18.24 -13.65 7.27
C PHE A 174 -18.22 -14.86 8.22
N GLY A 175 -19.24 -15.02 9.07
CA GLY A 175 -19.33 -16.18 9.97
C GLY A 175 -19.40 -17.54 9.27
N LYS A 176 -19.78 -17.59 7.99
CA LYS A 176 -19.85 -18.83 7.19
C LYS A 176 -18.60 -19.09 6.36
N ASP A 177 -17.79 -18.07 6.09
CA ASP A 177 -16.56 -18.16 5.31
C ASP A 177 -15.35 -17.98 6.25
N PRO A 178 -14.67 -19.08 6.63
CA PRO A 178 -13.53 -19.00 7.54
C PRO A 178 -12.38 -18.14 7.02
N GLU A 179 -12.16 -18.08 5.70
CA GLU A 179 -11.11 -17.27 5.09
C GLU A 179 -11.42 -15.78 5.27
N MET A 180 -12.61 -15.37 4.85
CA MET A 180 -13.05 -13.98 5.00
C MET A 180 -13.16 -13.58 6.47
N ASN A 181 -13.63 -14.48 7.34
CA ASN A 181 -13.68 -14.22 8.78
C ASN A 181 -12.29 -13.94 9.35
N ASN A 182 -11.29 -14.76 8.98
CA ASN A 182 -9.92 -14.58 9.45
C ASN A 182 -9.32 -13.25 8.97
N VAL A 183 -9.54 -12.89 7.70
CA VAL A 183 -9.09 -11.60 7.14
C VAL A 183 -9.75 -10.44 7.89
N PHE A 184 -11.07 -10.48 8.09
CA PHE A 184 -11.81 -9.46 8.83
C PHE A 184 -11.36 -9.35 10.29
N SER A 185 -11.30 -10.47 11.01
CA SER A 185 -10.91 -10.49 12.43
C SER A 185 -9.49 -9.99 12.64
N ARG A 186 -8.54 -10.36 11.76
CA ARG A 186 -7.17 -9.85 11.82
C ARG A 186 -7.14 -8.34 11.62
N ALA A 187 -7.79 -7.85 10.56
CA ALA A 187 -7.85 -6.41 10.26
C ALA A 187 -8.42 -5.58 11.42
N MET A 188 -9.52 -6.05 12.03
CA MET A 188 -10.14 -5.37 13.18
C MET A 188 -9.26 -5.46 14.43
N SER A 189 -8.65 -6.61 14.70
CA SER A 189 -7.74 -6.81 15.83
C SER A 189 -6.53 -5.87 15.74
N ASP A 190 -5.89 -5.78 14.58
CA ASP A 190 -4.69 -4.97 14.39
C ASP A 190 -5.00 -3.48 14.53
N ILE A 191 -6.08 -2.98 13.91
CA ILE A 191 -6.51 -1.58 14.06
C ILE A 191 -6.83 -1.26 15.53
N CYS A 192 -7.66 -2.09 16.17
CA CYS A 192 -8.05 -1.85 17.55
C CYS A 192 -6.84 -1.87 18.48
N SER A 193 -5.92 -2.82 18.30
CA SER A 193 -4.72 -2.93 19.11
C SER A 193 -3.81 -1.69 18.96
N SER A 194 -3.57 -1.26 17.72
CA SER A 194 -2.74 -0.06 17.47
C SER A 194 -3.38 1.21 18.03
N HIS A 195 -4.67 1.44 17.79
CA HIS A 195 -5.37 2.61 18.34
C HIS A 195 -5.47 2.58 19.86
N MET A 196 -5.74 1.41 20.48
CA MET A 196 -5.80 1.30 21.93
C MET A 196 -4.44 1.53 22.58
N ASN A 197 -3.35 1.04 21.99
CA ASN A 197 -1.99 1.36 22.47
C ASN A 197 -1.77 2.87 22.46
N ARG A 198 -2.16 3.54 21.36
CA ARG A 198 -2.03 4.99 21.26
C ARG A 198 -2.89 5.74 22.28
N ILE A 199 -4.12 5.28 22.53
CA ILE A 199 -5.00 5.84 23.55
C ILE A 199 -4.35 5.73 24.93
N ILE A 200 -3.85 4.56 25.30
CA ILE A 200 -3.23 4.32 26.61
C ILE A 200 -1.99 5.21 26.82
N GLU A 201 -1.24 5.51 25.76
CA GLU A 201 -0.07 6.41 25.84
C GLU A 201 -0.43 7.88 26.13
N ILE A 202 -1.58 8.36 25.63
CA ILE A 202 -1.93 9.80 25.67
C ILE A 202 -3.05 10.13 26.65
N TYR A 203 -3.91 9.16 26.95
CA TYR A 203 -5.10 9.37 27.77
C TYR A 203 -4.87 8.85 29.19
N THR A 204 -4.76 9.79 30.13
CA THR A 204 -4.50 9.51 31.54
C THR A 204 -5.76 9.19 32.35
N GLY A 205 -6.96 9.26 31.76
CA GLY A 205 -8.22 9.05 32.50
C GLY A 205 -8.46 7.61 32.97
N PHE A 206 -7.56 6.67 32.66
CA PHE A 206 -7.55 5.32 33.23
C PHE A 206 -6.61 5.19 34.46
N GLU A 207 -5.81 6.20 34.79
CA GLU A 207 -4.95 6.19 35.96
C GLU A 207 -5.78 6.14 37.26
N GLY A 208 -5.44 5.24 38.17
CA GLY A 208 -6.12 5.10 39.47
C GLY A 208 -7.43 4.31 39.45
N ILE A 209 -7.84 3.75 38.30
CA ILE A 209 -8.95 2.80 38.24
C ILE A 209 -8.45 1.42 38.69
N SER A 210 -8.97 0.93 39.81
CA SER A 210 -8.73 -0.44 40.26
C SER A 210 -9.62 -1.41 39.48
N THR A 211 -9.06 -2.54 39.02
CA THR A 211 -9.87 -3.67 38.56
C THR A 211 -10.59 -4.28 39.76
N CYS A 212 -11.91 -4.46 39.65
CA CYS A 212 -12.73 -5.12 40.67
C CYS A 212 -12.38 -6.60 40.84
#